data_AF-A0A3G9J330-F1
#
_entry.id   AF-A0A3G9J330-F1
#
_cell.length_a   1.000
_cell.length_b   1.000
_cell.length_c   1.000
_cell.angle_alpha   90.00
_cell.angle_beta   90.00
_cell.angle_gamma   90.00
#
_symmetry.space_group_name_H-M   'P 1'
#
loop_
_entity.id
_entity.type
_entity.pdbx_description
1 polymer ?
#
loop_
_entity_poly.entity_id
_entity_poly.type
_entity_poly.pdbx_seq_one_letter_code
_entity_poly.pdbx_strand_id
1 'polypeptide(L)'
;MPAAGTCHFRHASDGEPLPDPRCTPGAITDAVTQANLRETICRRGGYTASVRPPLDLTEKVKRALMAAYGVGDRPMSSYEMDHETPIEVGGSPGSLLNLWPEPNDDRRLFGRNQYVNNDKDHVESTYGRGPVCAGTVTLEAVQKAFALDWTTVPALPGRRM
;
A
#
# COMPACT_ATOMS: atom_id res chain seq x y z
N MET A 1 -9.86 2.45 15.17
CA MET A 1 -10.55 2.90 13.94
C MET A 1 -10.80 4.38 14.05
N PRO A 2 -10.44 5.17 13.02
CA PRO A 2 -10.84 6.58 12.95
C PRO A 2 -12.37 6.72 12.91
N ALA A 3 -12.88 7.88 13.32
CA ALA A 3 -14.32 8.15 13.26
C ALA A 3 -14.76 8.45 11.82
N ALA A 4 -16.06 8.33 11.55
CA ALA A 4 -16.61 8.62 10.23
C ALA A 4 -16.27 10.07 9.80
N GLY A 5 -15.80 10.23 8.57
CA GLY A 5 -15.45 11.54 7.98
C GLY A 5 -14.20 12.22 8.55
N THR A 6 -13.40 11.57 9.40
CA THR A 6 -12.19 12.19 9.96
C THR A 6 -10.92 11.96 9.13
N CYS A 7 -10.96 11.05 8.16
CA CYS A 7 -9.86 10.80 7.24
C CYS A 7 -10.16 11.43 5.89
N HIS A 8 -9.11 11.89 5.21
CA HIS A 8 -9.24 12.57 3.92
C HIS A 8 -8.26 11.99 2.91
N PHE A 9 -8.78 11.60 1.73
CA PHE A 9 -7.92 11.36 0.59
C PHE A 9 -7.12 12.62 0.26
N ARG A 10 -5.86 12.41 -0.09
CA ARG A 10 -5.01 13.39 -0.75
C ARG A 10 -4.64 12.83 -2.12
N HIS A 11 -3.89 13.60 -2.89
CA HIS A 11 -3.46 13.19 -4.22
C HIS A 11 -1.98 13.49 -4.39
N ALA A 12 -1.29 12.61 -5.10
CA ALA A 12 0.05 12.85 -5.63
C ALA A 12 0.03 13.96 -6.68
N SER A 13 1.21 14.39 -7.13
CA SER A 13 1.31 15.46 -8.14
C SER A 13 0.74 15.08 -9.51
N ASP A 14 0.70 13.79 -9.82
CA ASP A 14 0.11 13.22 -11.04
C ASP A 14 -1.38 12.92 -10.90
N GLY A 15 -1.97 13.15 -9.73
CA GLY A 15 -3.39 12.96 -9.45
C GLY A 15 -3.75 11.60 -8.88
N GLU A 16 -2.77 10.72 -8.63
CA GLU A 16 -3.01 9.42 -8.00
C GLU A 16 -3.53 9.58 -6.56
N PRO A 17 -4.50 8.76 -6.11
CA PRO A 17 -5.03 8.85 -4.77
C PRO A 17 -4.00 8.39 -3.74
N LEU A 18 -3.96 9.12 -2.63
CA LEU A 18 -3.12 8.82 -1.47
C LEU A 18 -3.96 8.88 -0.19
N PRO A 19 -3.69 8.05 0.84
CA PRO A 19 -4.43 8.09 2.08
C PRO A 19 -4.06 9.29 2.97
N ASP A 20 -4.87 9.55 3.99
CA ASP A 20 -4.53 10.52 5.04
C ASP A 20 -3.39 9.94 5.90
N PRO A 21 -2.21 10.58 5.96
CA PRO A 21 -1.08 10.05 6.73
C PRO A 21 -1.36 10.01 8.25
N ARG A 22 -2.39 10.72 8.74
CA ARG A 22 -2.81 10.62 10.15
C ARG A 22 -3.68 9.39 10.42
N CYS A 23 -4.39 8.89 9.40
CA CYS A 23 -5.23 7.70 9.51
C CYS A 23 -4.50 6.42 9.09
N THR A 24 -3.73 6.50 8.01
CA THR A 24 -3.00 5.38 7.42
C THR A 24 -1.53 5.81 7.20
N PRO A 25 -0.73 5.90 8.27
CA PRO A 25 0.68 6.30 8.18
C PRO A 25 1.62 5.29 7.49
N GLY A 26 1.13 4.13 7.04
CA GLY A 26 1.98 3.10 6.42
C GLY A 26 2.71 2.23 7.46
N ALA A 27 1.99 1.64 8.41
CA ALA A 27 2.64 0.83 9.45
C ALA A 27 3.37 -0.39 8.89
N ILE A 28 4.60 -0.63 9.35
CA ILE A 28 5.47 -1.77 8.98
C ILE A 28 5.44 -2.90 10.01
N THR A 29 6.03 -4.06 9.69
CA THR A 29 6.22 -5.18 10.61
C THR A 29 7.69 -5.37 10.99
N ASP A 30 7.95 -5.70 12.26
CA ASP A 30 9.30 -6.05 12.73
C ASP A 30 9.79 -7.41 12.19
N ALA A 31 8.90 -8.19 11.58
CA ALA A 31 9.24 -9.49 10.98
C ALA A 31 10.12 -9.34 9.72
N VAL A 32 10.06 -8.20 9.03
CA VAL A 32 10.84 -7.94 7.82
C VAL A 32 11.87 -6.86 8.12
N THR A 33 13.15 -7.23 7.98
CA THR A 33 14.27 -6.33 8.22
C THR A 33 15.24 -6.39 7.04
N GLN A 34 16.10 -5.37 6.93
CA GLN A 34 17.15 -5.36 5.91
C GLN A 34 18.08 -6.59 6.01
N ALA A 35 18.24 -7.15 7.20
CA ALA A 35 19.14 -8.29 7.46
C ALA A 35 18.53 -9.64 7.09
N ASN A 36 17.19 -9.77 7.05
CA ASN A 36 16.50 -11.06 6.84
C ASN A 36 15.70 -11.15 5.54
N LEU A 37 16.08 -10.33 4.54
CA LEU A 37 15.34 -10.25 3.27
C LEU A 37 15.22 -11.61 2.56
N ARG A 38 16.25 -12.45 2.65
CA ARG A 38 16.29 -13.77 1.98
C ARG A 38 15.37 -14.80 2.65
N GLU A 39 15.08 -14.65 3.94
CA GLU A 39 14.10 -15.47 4.66
C GLU A 39 12.65 -14.91 4.54
N THR A 40 12.52 -13.64 4.15
CA THR A 40 11.24 -12.92 4.08
C THR A 40 10.90 -12.51 2.64
N ILE A 41 10.83 -11.22 2.32
CA ILE A 41 10.25 -10.70 1.08
C ILE A 41 11.00 -11.17 -0.18
N CYS A 42 12.28 -11.54 -0.09
CA CYS A 42 13.09 -12.08 -1.18
C CYS A 42 13.20 -13.61 -1.17
N ARG A 43 12.48 -14.29 -0.27
CA ARG A 43 12.43 -15.75 -0.20
C ARG A 43 11.85 -16.36 -1.48
N ARG A 44 12.48 -17.44 -1.95
CA ARG A 44 11.94 -18.25 -3.05
C ARG A 44 10.62 -18.91 -2.63
N GLY A 45 9.63 -18.93 -3.51
CA GLY A 45 8.29 -19.48 -3.20
C GLY A 45 7.31 -18.47 -2.58
N GLY A 46 7.71 -17.20 -2.44
CA GLY A 46 6.83 -16.12 -1.99
C GLY A 46 6.77 -15.96 -0.48
N TYR A 47 6.45 -14.75 -0.02
CA TYR A 47 6.34 -14.37 1.39
C TYR A 47 4.94 -13.87 1.74
N THR A 48 4.40 -12.97 0.91
CA THR A 48 3.10 -12.33 1.12
C THR A 48 1.98 -13.33 1.35
N ALA A 49 1.90 -14.40 0.54
CA ALA A 49 0.88 -15.46 0.71
C ALA A 49 0.92 -16.16 2.09
N SER A 50 2.07 -16.17 2.79
CA SER A 50 2.19 -16.77 4.13
C SER A 50 1.82 -15.85 5.28
N VAL A 51 1.68 -14.54 5.02
CA VAL A 51 1.42 -13.53 6.06
C VAL A 51 0.21 -12.65 5.75
N ARG A 52 -0.34 -12.72 4.54
CA ARG A 52 -1.54 -11.98 4.15
C ARG A 52 -2.66 -12.40 5.09
N PRO A 53 -3.39 -11.45 5.71
CA PRO A 53 -4.60 -11.81 6.42
C PRO A 53 -5.56 -12.48 5.44
N PRO A 54 -6.54 -13.27 5.93
CA PRO A 54 -7.64 -13.72 5.09
C PRO A 54 -8.18 -12.53 4.28
N LEU A 55 -8.44 -12.76 2.99
CA LEU A 55 -8.94 -11.73 2.05
C LEU A 55 -10.16 -10.99 2.63
N ASP A 56 -10.92 -11.71 3.46
CA ASP A 56 -11.97 -11.20 4.34
C ASP A 56 -11.35 -10.50 5.56
N LEU A 57 -10.60 -9.43 5.31
CA LEU A 57 -10.51 -8.38 6.31
C LEU A 57 -11.96 -7.94 6.55
N THR A 58 -12.50 -8.25 7.74
CA THR A 58 -13.95 -8.41 7.89
C THR A 58 -14.72 -7.27 7.22
N GLU A 59 -15.80 -7.58 6.52
CA GLU A 59 -16.67 -6.59 5.86
C GLU A 59 -17.00 -5.37 6.74
N LYS A 60 -17.03 -5.57 8.07
CA LYS A 60 -17.20 -4.53 9.08
C LYS A 60 -16.04 -3.52 9.09
N VAL A 61 -14.81 -4.00 9.01
CA VAL A 61 -13.59 -3.19 8.99
C VAL A 61 -13.50 -2.37 7.70
N LYS A 62 -13.79 -2.97 6.54
CA LYS A 62 -13.85 -2.24 5.26
C LYS A 62 -14.90 -1.14 5.28
N ARG A 63 -16.13 -1.44 5.73
CA ARG A 63 -17.18 -0.41 5.89
C ARG A 63 -16.78 0.71 6.84
N ALA A 64 -16.15 0.39 7.97
CA ALA A 64 -15.73 1.39 8.95
C ALA A 64 -14.65 2.32 8.37
N LEU A 65 -13.66 1.79 7.64
CA LEU A 65 -12.64 2.62 6.98
C LEU A 65 -13.21 3.44 5.83
N MET A 66 -14.11 2.87 5.01
CA MET A 66 -14.82 3.66 3.99
C MET A 66 -15.61 4.82 4.61
N ALA A 67 -16.31 4.58 5.73
CA ALA A 67 -17.00 5.64 6.46
C ALA A 67 -16.02 6.68 7.03
N ALA A 68 -14.86 6.25 7.55
CA ALA A 68 -13.82 7.15 8.03
C ALA A 68 -13.27 8.09 6.94
N TYR A 69 -13.13 7.58 5.72
CA TYR A 69 -12.70 8.34 4.53
C TYR A 69 -13.85 9.10 3.82
N GLY A 70 -15.06 9.11 4.39
CA GLY A 70 -16.19 9.84 3.84
C GLY A 70 -16.82 9.23 2.59
N VAL A 71 -16.55 7.95 2.32
CA VAL A 71 -17.04 7.19 1.14
C VAL A 71 -17.90 5.99 1.53
N GLY A 72 -18.46 6.01 2.75
CA GLY A 72 -19.28 4.92 3.29
C GLY A 72 -20.62 4.70 2.59
N ASP A 73 -21.07 5.66 1.76
CA ASP A 73 -22.26 5.58 0.92
C ASP A 73 -21.99 4.94 -0.46
N ARG A 74 -20.71 4.70 -0.80
CA ARG A 74 -20.30 4.11 -2.06
C ARG A 74 -20.37 2.58 -2.03
N PRO A 75 -20.55 1.92 -3.19
CA PRO A 75 -20.44 0.46 -3.27
C PRO A 75 -19.08 0.00 -2.75
N MET A 76 -19.07 -1.03 -1.90
CA MET A 76 -17.82 -1.61 -1.39
C MET A 76 -16.93 -2.19 -2.49
N SER A 77 -17.50 -2.56 -3.63
CA SER A 77 -16.77 -3.02 -4.81
C SER A 77 -16.02 -1.90 -5.54
N SER A 78 -16.29 -0.63 -5.21
CA SER A 78 -15.56 0.52 -5.75
C SER A 78 -14.24 0.81 -5.03
N TYR A 79 -13.92 0.04 -3.99
CA TYR A 79 -12.68 0.22 -3.21
C TYR A 79 -12.03 -1.14 -2.95
N GLU A 80 -10.72 -1.21 -3.05
CA GLU A 80 -9.91 -2.26 -2.45
C GLU A 80 -9.54 -1.86 -1.03
N MET A 81 -9.35 -2.85 -0.16
CA MET A 81 -8.80 -2.60 1.16
C MET A 81 -7.31 -2.91 1.09
N ASP A 82 -6.51 -1.85 0.93
CA ASP A 82 -5.13 -2.02 0.52
C ASP A 82 -4.13 -1.52 1.55
N HIS A 83 -2.91 -2.01 1.45
CA HIS A 83 -1.78 -1.67 2.29
C HIS A 83 -1.08 -0.41 1.79
N GLU A 84 -0.98 0.66 2.59
CA GLU A 84 -0.23 1.86 2.17
C GLU A 84 1.26 1.56 1.98
N THR A 85 1.87 0.89 2.97
CA THR A 85 3.16 0.24 2.77
C THR A 85 2.92 -1.21 2.38
N PRO A 86 3.35 -1.66 1.19
CA PRO A 86 3.07 -3.01 0.72
C PRO A 86 3.68 -4.10 1.61
N ILE A 87 2.99 -5.22 1.79
CA ILE A 87 3.53 -6.38 2.54
C ILE A 87 4.85 -6.86 1.91
N GLU A 88 4.97 -6.75 0.58
CA GLU A 88 6.16 -7.14 -0.15
C GLU A 88 7.39 -6.26 0.05
N VAL A 89 7.24 -5.14 0.77
CA VAL A 89 8.35 -4.33 1.28
C VAL A 89 8.26 -4.17 2.81
N GLY A 90 7.66 -5.15 3.50
CA GLY A 90 7.62 -5.21 4.96
C GLY A 90 6.51 -4.38 5.61
N GLY A 91 5.47 -4.01 4.87
CA GLY A 91 4.24 -3.48 5.42
C GLY A 91 3.57 -4.42 6.42
N SER A 92 2.91 -3.86 7.42
CA SER A 92 2.18 -4.64 8.42
C SER A 92 0.92 -5.24 7.79
N PRO A 93 0.76 -6.58 7.79
CA PRO A 93 -0.34 -7.23 7.09
C PRO A 93 -1.70 -6.93 7.72
N GLY A 94 -1.78 -6.81 9.05
CA GLY A 94 -3.05 -6.68 9.78
C GLY A 94 -3.27 -5.34 10.47
N SER A 95 -2.35 -4.38 10.35
CA SER A 95 -2.47 -3.09 11.04
C SER A 95 -3.47 -2.18 10.34
N LEU A 96 -4.45 -1.66 11.08
CA LEU A 96 -5.35 -0.62 10.59
C LEU A 96 -4.63 0.68 10.24
N LEU A 97 -3.43 0.90 10.79
CA LEU A 97 -2.56 2.03 10.44
C LEU A 97 -1.82 1.82 9.12
N ASN A 98 -1.97 0.65 8.49
CA ASN A 98 -1.46 0.36 7.17
C ASN A 98 -2.58 0.10 6.17
N LEU A 99 -3.86 0.18 6.55
CA LEU A 99 -4.98 -0.15 5.69
C LEU A 99 -5.81 1.08 5.35
N TRP A 100 -6.21 1.21 4.09
CA TRP A 100 -7.09 2.27 3.61
C TRP A 100 -8.02 1.77 2.50
N PRO A 101 -9.18 2.43 2.28
CA PRO A 101 -10.05 2.13 1.18
C PRO A 101 -9.47 2.76 -0.09
N GLU A 102 -8.63 2.03 -0.79
CA GLU A 102 -8.04 2.47 -2.05
C GLU A 102 -9.11 2.42 -3.16
N PRO A 103 -9.38 3.51 -3.89
CA PRO A 103 -10.36 3.49 -4.96
C PRO A 103 -9.98 2.47 -6.04
N ASN A 104 -10.91 1.58 -6.39
CA ASN A 104 -10.79 0.79 -7.61
C ASN A 104 -11.02 1.70 -8.82
N ASP A 105 -10.55 1.30 -10.00
CA ASP A 105 -10.62 2.05 -11.25
C ASP A 105 -12.07 2.43 -11.68
N ASP A 106 -12.64 3.48 -11.09
CA ASP A 106 -13.89 4.07 -11.55
C ASP A 106 -13.61 5.04 -12.69
N ARG A 107 -13.78 4.54 -13.91
CA ARG A 107 -13.67 5.28 -15.18
C ARG A 107 -14.65 6.47 -15.31
N ARG A 108 -15.56 6.68 -14.36
CA ARG A 108 -16.44 7.86 -14.25
C ARG A 108 -15.86 8.93 -13.33
N LEU A 109 -14.90 8.58 -12.48
CA LEU A 109 -14.20 9.47 -11.55
C LEU A 109 -12.78 9.84 -12.06
N PHE A 110 -12.15 8.99 -12.90
CA PHE A 110 -10.79 9.17 -13.42
C PHE A 110 -10.68 8.93 -14.96
N GLY A 111 -9.73 9.60 -15.65
CA GLY A 111 -9.58 9.62 -17.12
C GLY A 111 -8.93 8.35 -17.74
N ARG A 112 -8.99 8.21 -19.09
CA ARG A 112 -8.51 7.00 -19.80
C ARG A 112 -6.98 6.89 -19.85
N ASN A 113 -6.40 5.89 -19.18
CA ASN A 113 -5.26 5.06 -19.66
C ASN A 113 -4.98 3.77 -18.85
N GLN A 114 -6.04 3.13 -18.34
CA GLN A 114 -6.27 1.67 -18.28
C GLN A 114 -5.17 0.76 -17.69
N TYR A 115 -5.26 0.48 -16.39
CA TYR A 115 -4.61 -0.69 -15.79
C TYR A 115 -5.63 -1.61 -15.11
N VAL A 116 -5.18 -2.85 -14.91
CA VAL A 116 -5.96 -3.99 -14.41
C VAL A 116 -5.33 -4.31 -13.06
N ASN A 117 -6.01 -3.92 -11.99
CA ASN A 117 -5.51 -3.82 -10.61
C ASN A 117 -4.57 -2.62 -10.44
N ASN A 118 -4.94 -1.77 -9.47
CA ASN A 118 -4.27 -0.57 -8.96
C ASN A 118 -2.84 -0.29 -9.48
N ASP A 119 -2.59 0.89 -10.05
CA ASP A 119 -1.27 1.35 -10.54
C ASP A 119 -0.15 1.20 -9.51
N LYS A 120 -0.51 1.26 -8.22
CA LYS A 120 0.41 0.97 -7.13
C LYS A 120 1.00 -0.43 -7.22
N ASP A 121 0.25 -1.48 -7.57
CA ASP A 121 0.72 -2.88 -7.64
C ASP A 121 1.96 -3.05 -8.52
N HIS A 122 1.98 -2.34 -9.66
CA HIS A 122 3.16 -2.33 -10.54
C HIS A 122 4.35 -1.67 -9.87
N VAL A 123 4.10 -0.59 -9.12
CA VAL A 123 5.11 0.14 -8.34
C VAL A 123 5.67 -0.69 -7.20
N GLU A 124 4.82 -1.36 -6.43
CA GLU A 124 5.20 -2.29 -5.36
C GLU A 124 6.24 -3.29 -5.89
N SER A 125 5.86 -3.99 -6.96
CA SER A 125 6.62 -5.13 -7.43
C SER A 125 7.90 -4.72 -8.17
N THR A 126 7.80 -3.74 -9.07
CA THR A 126 8.86 -3.36 -10.01
C THR A 126 9.88 -2.41 -9.38
N TYR A 127 9.42 -1.43 -8.60
CA TYR A 127 10.28 -0.38 -8.05
C TYR A 127 10.48 -0.51 -6.53
N GLY A 128 9.60 -1.22 -5.83
CA GLY A 128 9.76 -1.55 -4.42
C GLY A 128 10.55 -2.84 -4.21
N ARG A 129 9.87 -3.99 -4.28
CA ARG A 129 10.41 -5.30 -3.92
C ARG A 129 11.63 -5.68 -4.77
N GLY A 130 11.57 -5.51 -6.09
CA GLY A 130 12.65 -5.87 -7.01
C GLY A 130 14.00 -5.23 -6.63
N PRO A 131 14.09 -3.88 -6.58
CA PRO A 131 15.30 -3.16 -6.18
C PRO A 131 15.79 -3.49 -4.76
N VAL A 132 14.88 -3.70 -3.80
CA VAL A 132 15.26 -4.14 -2.44
C VAL A 132 15.92 -5.51 -2.47
N CYS A 133 15.35 -6.47 -3.21
CA CYS A 133 15.93 -7.80 -3.35
C CYS A 133 17.20 -7.84 -4.19
N ALA A 134 17.37 -6.88 -5.11
CA ALA A 134 18.62 -6.67 -5.85
C ALA A 134 19.70 -5.97 -5.01
N GLY A 135 19.34 -5.42 -3.85
CA GLY A 135 20.25 -4.63 -3.00
C GLY A 135 20.58 -3.25 -3.56
N THR A 136 19.87 -2.80 -4.60
CA THR A 136 20.09 -1.49 -5.20
C THR A 136 19.40 -0.39 -4.41
N VAL A 137 18.35 -0.67 -3.63
CA VAL A 137 17.73 0.29 -2.71
C VAL A 137 17.56 -0.36 -1.32
N THR A 138 17.67 0.42 -0.26
CA THR A 138 17.41 -0.08 1.11
C THR A 138 15.92 -0.23 1.38
N LEU A 139 15.55 -1.24 2.15
CA LEU A 139 14.18 -1.49 2.62
C LEU A 139 13.56 -0.23 3.24
N GLU A 140 14.29 0.44 4.13
CA GLU A 140 13.83 1.65 4.82
C GLU A 140 13.49 2.80 3.86
N ALA A 141 14.28 3.00 2.80
CA ALA A 141 14.03 4.06 1.83
C ALA A 141 12.75 3.82 1.05
N VAL A 142 12.52 2.56 0.65
CA VAL A 142 11.29 2.15 -0.04
C VAL A 142 10.08 2.26 0.88
N GLN A 143 10.17 1.80 2.12
CA GLN A 143 9.10 1.92 3.12
C GLN A 143 8.69 3.37 3.36
N LYS A 144 9.67 4.27 3.52
CA LYS A 144 9.42 5.71 3.69
C LYS A 144 8.75 6.33 2.47
N ALA A 145 9.16 5.94 1.26
CA ALA A 145 8.55 6.44 0.03
C ALA A 145 7.10 5.96 -0.09
N PHE A 146 6.80 4.67 0.12
CA PHE A 146 5.42 4.18 0.11
C PHE A 146 4.54 4.87 1.15
N ALA A 147 4.99 4.99 2.41
CA ALA A 147 4.24 5.64 3.47
C ALA A 147 3.96 7.14 3.25
N LEU A 148 4.69 7.78 2.33
CA LEU A 148 4.56 9.21 2.04
C LEU A 148 3.90 9.49 0.71
N ASP A 149 4.31 8.82 -0.36
CA ASP A 149 3.81 9.00 -1.72
C ASP A 149 4.38 7.88 -2.58
N TRP A 150 3.59 6.83 -2.80
CA TRP A 150 4.03 5.66 -3.54
C TRP A 150 4.44 5.99 -4.99
N THR A 151 3.95 7.09 -5.58
CA THR A 151 4.33 7.53 -6.94
C THR A 151 5.80 7.94 -7.03
N THR A 152 6.45 8.21 -5.89
CA THR A 152 7.86 8.62 -5.83
C THR A 152 8.84 7.45 -5.78
N VAL A 153 8.37 6.23 -5.49
CA VAL A 153 9.20 5.02 -5.38
C VAL A 153 10.06 4.77 -6.63
N PRO A 154 9.54 4.92 -7.88
CA PRO A 154 10.34 4.74 -9.10
C PRO A 154 11.54 5.69 -9.22
N ALA A 155 11.51 6.84 -8.53
CA ALA A 155 12.57 7.84 -8.57
C ALA A 155 13.66 7.62 -7.50
N LEU A 156 13.54 6.60 -6.64
CA LEU A 156 14.51 6.36 -5.58
C LEU A 156 15.92 6.06 -6.14
N PRO A 157 16.97 6.75 -5.65
CA PRO A 157 18.32 6.53 -6.14
C PRO A 157 18.83 5.16 -5.70
N GLY A 158 19.45 4.44 -6.63
CA GLY A 158 20.15 3.20 -6.32
C GLY A 158 21.44 3.47 -5.53
N ARG A 159 21.67 2.74 -4.43
CA ARG A 159 23.00 2.58 -3.85
C ARG A 159 23.84 1.79 -4.84
N ARG A 160 24.84 2.44 -5.45
CA ARG A 160 26.01 1.70 -5.95
C ARG A 160 26.74 1.18 -4.71
N MET A 161 26.62 -0.12 -4.43
CA MET A 161 27.55 -0.81 -3.53
C MET A 161 28.89 -0.98 -4.25
#